data_AF-A0A518BE41-F1
#
_entry.id   AF-A0A518BE41-F1
#
_cell.length_a   1.000
_cell.length_b   1.000
_cell.length_c   1.000
_cell.angle_alpha   90.00
_cell.angle_beta   90.00
_cell.angle_gamma   90.00
#
_symmetry.space_group_name_H-M   'P 1'
#
loop_
_entity.id
_entity.type
_entity.pdbx_description
1 polymer ?
#
loop_
_entity_poly.entity_id
_entity_poly.type
_entity_poly.pdbx_seq_one_letter_code
_entity_poly.pdbx_strand_id
1 'polypeptide(L)'
;MTTPPPSGMQPTAQSAFQPSADASWVWSLAERDAGQVRERLVEHDSIHLQAGTAIRLRETFLLLDPERVFRRTCGRVAIAAERAKGDAPPEEQLLAWFNARIDEAAKDCLNKDELALRDGLTFADDLVHYDFFVKTCMVIPENGLFVSVNFNGLPADCRQTFFALFIDHRSIAEALEMGLGPEERLRHNAQRALDAAAGISPRSPSWREVQDDTIGPWWAQDDAFDEPAKDQS
;
A
#
# COMPACT_ATOMS: atom_id res chain seq x y z
N MET A 1 7.12 38.51 -27.92
CA MET A 1 7.94 37.29 -27.77
C MET A 1 7.15 36.32 -26.94
N THR A 2 6.49 35.38 -27.59
CA THR A 2 5.68 34.32 -26.98
C THR A 2 6.64 33.22 -26.53
N THR A 3 6.75 33.03 -25.22
CA THR A 3 7.54 31.95 -24.62
C THR A 3 6.92 30.62 -25.06
N PRO A 4 7.69 29.70 -25.67
CA PRO A 4 7.17 28.37 -25.98
C PRO A 4 6.79 27.66 -24.67
N PRO A 5 5.70 26.87 -24.66
CA PRO A 5 5.36 26.06 -23.50
C PRO A 5 6.50 25.07 -23.20
N PRO A 6 6.77 24.76 -21.93
CA PRO A 6 7.78 23.78 -21.56
C PRO A 6 7.45 22.43 -22.21
N SER A 7 8.30 22.04 -23.15
CA SER A 7 8.29 20.71 -23.77
C SER A 7 8.85 19.73 -22.74
N GLY A 8 8.00 18.91 -22.13
CA GLY A 8 8.50 17.94 -21.14
C GLY A 8 7.49 17.32 -20.18
N MET A 9 6.19 17.59 -20.26
CA MET A 9 5.22 16.70 -19.59
C MET A 9 5.15 15.40 -20.39
N GLN A 10 6.08 14.47 -20.12
CA GLN A 10 5.78 13.07 -20.39
C GLN A 10 4.51 12.74 -19.60
N PRO A 11 3.49 12.17 -20.24
CA PRO A 11 2.28 11.78 -19.53
C PRO A 11 2.70 10.91 -18.33
N THR A 12 2.27 11.31 -17.13
CA THR A 12 2.14 10.43 -15.97
C THR A 12 1.75 9.06 -16.48
N ALA A 13 2.61 8.06 -16.24
CA ALA A 13 2.53 6.72 -16.83
C ALA A 13 1.09 6.38 -17.20
N GLN A 14 0.78 6.36 -18.51
CA GLN A 14 -0.49 5.80 -18.95
C GLN A 14 -0.64 4.48 -18.21
N SER A 15 -1.70 4.34 -17.40
CA SER A 15 -1.96 3.17 -16.58
C SER A 15 -1.58 1.92 -17.39
N ALA A 16 -0.45 1.30 -17.05
CA ALA A 16 0.09 0.17 -17.82
C ALA A 16 -0.83 -1.06 -17.72
N PHE A 17 -1.82 -0.99 -16.82
CA PHE A 17 -2.94 -1.89 -16.79
C PHE A 17 -3.89 -1.60 -17.94
N GLN A 18 -3.95 -2.53 -18.89
CA GLN A 18 -5.00 -2.63 -19.88
C GLN A 18 -5.72 -3.95 -19.62
N PRO A 19 -6.95 -3.94 -19.07
CA PRO A 19 -7.73 -5.16 -18.97
C PRO A 19 -7.87 -5.73 -20.38
N SER A 20 -7.48 -6.99 -20.58
CA SER A 20 -7.55 -7.63 -21.90
C SER A 20 -8.96 -7.55 -22.47
N ALA A 21 -9.10 -7.47 -23.80
CA ALA A 21 -10.39 -7.49 -24.49
C ALA A 21 -11.28 -8.71 -24.13
N ASP A 22 -10.69 -9.78 -23.57
CA ASP A 22 -11.42 -10.96 -23.09
C ASP A 22 -12.05 -10.78 -21.69
N ALA A 23 -12.07 -9.59 -21.08
CA ALA A 23 -12.67 -9.42 -19.74
C ALA A 23 -14.19 -9.74 -19.69
N SER A 24 -14.86 -9.84 -20.84
CA SER A 24 -16.30 -10.13 -20.95
C SER A 24 -16.76 -11.38 -20.18
N TRP A 25 -15.90 -12.39 -20.02
CA TRP A 25 -16.22 -13.60 -19.28
C TRP A 25 -16.58 -13.31 -17.81
N VAL A 26 -16.06 -12.21 -17.23
CA VAL A 26 -16.36 -11.81 -15.84
C VAL A 26 -17.86 -11.66 -15.66
N TRP A 27 -18.54 -10.97 -16.57
CA TRP A 27 -19.98 -10.75 -16.51
C TRP A 27 -20.77 -12.00 -16.89
N SER A 28 -20.38 -12.71 -17.95
CA SER A 28 -21.06 -13.94 -18.38
C SER A 28 -21.00 -15.06 -17.32
N LEU A 29 -19.91 -15.12 -16.56
CA LEU A 29 -19.76 -16.08 -15.47
C LEU A 29 -20.48 -15.60 -14.20
N ALA A 30 -20.43 -14.30 -13.89
CA ALA A 30 -21.12 -13.72 -12.73
C ALA A 30 -22.65 -13.88 -12.79
N GLU A 31 -23.26 -13.93 -13.98
CA GLU A 31 -24.69 -14.24 -14.12
C GLU A 31 -25.07 -15.62 -13.58
N ARG A 32 -24.11 -16.55 -13.59
CA ARG A 32 -24.31 -17.94 -13.15
C ARG A 32 -23.87 -18.11 -11.70
N ASP A 33 -22.67 -17.66 -11.39
CA ASP A 33 -22.03 -17.84 -10.09
C ASP A 33 -20.89 -16.81 -9.88
N ALA A 34 -21.12 -15.84 -9.00
CA ALA A 34 -20.10 -14.87 -8.61
C ALA A 34 -18.88 -15.50 -7.92
N GLY A 35 -19.06 -16.63 -7.23
CA GLY A 35 -17.98 -17.38 -6.59
C GLY A 35 -16.94 -17.84 -7.61
N GLN A 36 -17.39 -18.37 -8.75
CA GLN A 36 -16.52 -18.83 -9.83
C GLN A 36 -15.72 -17.70 -10.48
N VAL A 37 -16.27 -16.48 -10.51
CA VAL A 37 -15.52 -15.29 -10.97
C VAL A 37 -14.34 -15.02 -10.05
N ARG A 38 -14.58 -14.99 -8.74
CA ARG A 38 -13.53 -14.75 -7.75
C ARG A 38 -12.46 -15.83 -7.81
N GLU A 39 -12.85 -17.11 -7.83
CA GLU A 39 -11.91 -18.25 -7.89
C GLU A 39 -11.04 -18.15 -9.15
N ARG A 40 -11.66 -17.95 -10.31
CA ARG A 40 -10.93 -17.83 -11.58
C ARG A 40 -9.97 -16.64 -11.62
N LEU A 41 -10.36 -15.50 -11.04
CA LEU A 41 -9.46 -14.34 -10.94
C LEU A 41 -8.26 -14.65 -10.04
N VAL A 42 -8.46 -15.31 -8.91
CA VAL A 42 -7.39 -15.64 -7.95
C VAL A 42 -6.43 -16.70 -8.53
N GLU A 43 -6.95 -17.70 -9.23
CA GLU A 43 -6.12 -18.82 -9.72
C GLU A 43 -5.38 -18.52 -11.01
N HIS A 44 -5.97 -17.72 -11.90
CA HIS A 44 -5.45 -17.54 -13.26
C HIS A 44 -5.08 -16.10 -13.62
N ASP A 45 -5.62 -15.11 -12.90
CA ASP A 45 -5.48 -13.68 -13.19
C ASP A 45 -5.50 -13.35 -14.69
N SER A 46 -6.47 -13.91 -15.43
CA SER A 46 -6.48 -13.87 -16.90
C SER A 46 -6.68 -12.47 -17.49
N ILE A 47 -6.98 -11.48 -16.65
CA ILE A 47 -7.14 -10.07 -17.04
C ILE A 47 -6.03 -9.18 -16.47
N HIS A 48 -4.99 -9.76 -15.84
CA HIS A 48 -3.85 -9.06 -15.23
C HIS A 48 -4.22 -8.08 -14.11
N LEU A 49 -5.26 -8.39 -13.35
CA LEU A 49 -5.77 -7.59 -12.24
C LEU A 49 -4.77 -7.49 -11.07
N GLN A 50 -3.90 -8.50 -10.87
CA GLN A 50 -2.86 -8.45 -9.85
C GLN A 50 -1.84 -7.36 -10.19
N ALA A 51 -1.34 -7.34 -11.42
CA ALA A 51 -0.45 -6.29 -11.91
C ALA A 51 -1.13 -4.92 -11.89
N GLY A 52 -2.40 -4.85 -12.31
CA GLY A 52 -3.21 -3.63 -12.24
C GLY A 52 -3.38 -3.10 -10.83
N THR A 53 -3.56 -3.98 -9.85
CA THR A 53 -3.62 -3.62 -8.42
C THR A 53 -2.31 -2.98 -7.96
N ALA A 54 -1.17 -3.59 -8.27
CA ALA A 54 0.13 -3.05 -7.89
C ALA A 54 0.40 -1.67 -8.54
N ILE A 55 0.08 -1.52 -9.82
CA ILE A 55 0.18 -0.24 -10.55
C ILE A 55 -0.70 0.81 -9.88
N ARG A 56 -1.96 0.47 -9.59
CA ARG A 56 -2.92 1.42 -9.02
C ARG A 56 -2.54 1.87 -7.62
N LEU A 57 -2.03 0.97 -6.77
CA LEU A 57 -1.50 1.33 -5.45
C LEU A 57 -0.31 2.29 -5.55
N ARG A 58 0.55 2.11 -6.55
CA ARG A 58 1.66 3.01 -6.84
C ARG A 58 1.18 4.39 -7.33
N GLU A 59 0.19 4.44 -8.21
CA GLU A 59 -0.44 5.68 -8.70
C GLU A 59 -1.12 6.48 -7.59
N THR A 60 -1.67 5.79 -6.59
CA THR A 60 -2.37 6.39 -5.44
C THR A 60 -1.45 6.62 -4.24
N PHE A 61 -0.17 6.26 -4.38
CA PHE A 61 0.89 6.41 -3.38
C PHE A 61 0.51 5.77 -2.04
N LEU A 62 -0.05 4.56 -2.08
CA LEU A 62 -0.45 3.80 -0.90
C LEU A 62 0.58 2.72 -0.57
N LEU A 63 0.95 2.63 0.70
CA LEU A 63 1.75 1.54 1.24
C LEU A 63 0.82 0.44 1.75
N LEU A 64 0.41 -0.44 0.84
CA LEU A 64 -0.39 -1.64 1.14
C LEU A 64 0.22 -2.84 0.45
N ASP A 65 0.05 -4.03 1.02
CA ASP A 65 0.37 -5.30 0.35
C ASP A 65 -0.51 -5.46 -0.91
N PRO A 66 0.08 -5.48 -2.11
CA PRO A 66 -0.67 -5.64 -3.35
C PRO A 66 -1.47 -6.93 -3.42
N GLU A 67 -0.97 -8.03 -2.83
CA GLU A 67 -1.65 -9.32 -2.83
C GLU A 67 -2.93 -9.27 -1.96
N ARG A 68 -2.85 -8.63 -0.80
CA ARG A 68 -3.99 -8.41 0.10
C ARG A 68 -5.08 -7.58 -0.59
N VAL A 69 -4.68 -6.52 -1.29
CA VAL A 69 -5.63 -5.67 -2.04
C VAL A 69 -6.20 -6.46 -3.22
N PHE A 70 -5.37 -7.17 -3.98
CA PHE A 70 -5.79 -7.98 -5.14
C PHE A 70 -6.88 -8.98 -4.77
N ARG A 71 -6.67 -9.78 -3.71
CA ARG A 71 -7.68 -10.76 -3.24
C ARG A 71 -9.02 -10.10 -2.88
N ARG A 72 -8.98 -8.91 -2.28
CA ARG A 72 -10.20 -8.13 -2.01
C ARG A 72 -10.82 -7.61 -3.29
N THR A 73 -10.01 -7.12 -4.24
CA THR A 73 -10.45 -6.66 -5.56
C THR A 73 -11.18 -7.78 -6.31
N CYS A 74 -10.68 -9.02 -6.30
CA CYS A 74 -11.36 -10.16 -6.93
C CYS A 74 -12.78 -10.36 -6.37
N GLY A 75 -12.93 -10.25 -5.04
CA GLY A 75 -14.25 -10.31 -4.39
C GLY A 75 -15.16 -9.14 -4.77
N ARG A 76 -14.60 -7.92 -4.83
CA ARG A 76 -15.32 -6.71 -5.26
C ARG A 76 -15.78 -6.81 -6.71
N VAL A 77 -14.93 -7.30 -7.61
CA VAL A 77 -15.24 -7.53 -9.03
C VAL A 77 -16.37 -8.56 -9.16
N ALA A 78 -16.27 -9.71 -8.49
CA ALA A 78 -17.29 -10.75 -8.53
C ALA A 78 -18.67 -10.22 -8.09
N ILE A 79 -18.74 -9.55 -6.93
CA ILE A 79 -19.99 -9.00 -6.39
C ILE A 79 -20.54 -7.88 -7.29
N ALA A 80 -19.68 -7.02 -7.83
CA ALA A 80 -20.11 -5.93 -8.70
C ALA A 80 -20.62 -6.44 -10.06
N ALA A 81 -19.97 -7.45 -10.63
CA ALA A 81 -20.39 -8.08 -11.88
C ALA A 81 -21.73 -8.83 -11.72
N GLU A 82 -21.94 -9.53 -10.60
CA GLU A 82 -23.22 -10.17 -10.27
C GLU A 82 -24.36 -9.15 -10.22
N ARG A 83 -24.12 -8.01 -9.55
CA ARG A 83 -25.09 -6.91 -9.43
C ARG A 83 -25.42 -6.25 -10.77
N ALA A 84 -24.49 -6.28 -11.70
CA ALA A 84 -24.69 -5.76 -13.05
C ALA A 84 -25.57 -6.68 -13.92
N LYS A 85 -25.81 -7.94 -13.52
CA LYS A 85 -26.70 -8.90 -14.21
C LYS A 85 -26.42 -9.00 -15.72
N GLY A 86 -25.14 -9.17 -16.07
CA GLY A 86 -24.69 -9.28 -17.46
C GLY A 86 -24.46 -7.96 -18.19
N ASP A 87 -24.85 -6.82 -17.60
CA ASP A 87 -24.62 -5.49 -18.18
C ASP A 87 -23.17 -5.05 -17.98
N ALA A 88 -22.30 -5.52 -18.86
CA ALA A 88 -20.89 -5.14 -18.86
C ALA A 88 -20.74 -3.65 -19.25
N PRO A 89 -19.87 -2.88 -18.57
CA PRO A 89 -19.59 -1.52 -18.99
C PRO A 89 -18.97 -1.52 -20.40
N PRO A 90 -19.18 -0.45 -21.19
CA PRO A 90 -18.54 -0.29 -22.49
C PRO A 90 -17.02 -0.47 -22.42
N GLU A 91 -16.40 -0.92 -23.51
CA GLU A 91 -14.97 -1.25 -23.55
C GLU A 91 -14.10 -0.07 -23.08
N GLU A 92 -14.45 1.15 -23.49
CA GLU A 92 -13.76 2.38 -23.11
C GLU A 92 -13.87 2.75 -21.63
N GLN A 93 -14.79 2.10 -20.89
CA GLN A 93 -15.01 2.32 -19.46
C GLN A 93 -14.49 1.15 -18.60
N LEU A 94 -14.07 0.03 -19.20
CA LEU A 94 -13.61 -1.15 -18.46
C LEU A 94 -12.47 -0.83 -17.51
N LEU A 95 -11.47 -0.08 -17.98
CA LEU A 95 -10.32 0.31 -17.17
C LEU A 95 -10.76 1.12 -15.93
N ALA A 96 -11.59 2.14 -16.13
CA ALA A 96 -12.10 2.96 -15.04
C ALA A 96 -12.94 2.13 -14.06
N TRP A 97 -13.72 1.17 -14.57
CA TRP A 97 -14.51 0.27 -13.76
C TRP A 97 -13.65 -0.62 -12.86
N PHE A 98 -12.61 -1.24 -13.40
CA PHE A 98 -11.68 -2.07 -12.62
C PHE A 98 -10.89 -1.24 -11.61
N ASN A 99 -10.38 -0.07 -12.01
CA ASN A 99 -9.68 0.84 -11.11
C ASN A 99 -10.56 1.25 -9.92
N ALA A 100 -11.85 1.51 -10.15
CA ALA A 100 -12.79 1.79 -9.06
C ALA A 100 -12.95 0.61 -8.09
N ARG A 101 -12.92 -0.65 -8.57
CA ARG A 101 -12.95 -1.83 -7.69
C ARG A 101 -11.66 -1.99 -6.89
N ILE A 102 -10.51 -1.67 -7.49
CA ILE A 102 -9.22 -1.66 -6.78
C ILE A 102 -9.22 -0.58 -5.69
N ASP A 103 -9.68 0.63 -6.01
CA ASP A 103 -9.76 1.75 -5.06
C ASP A 103 -10.69 1.41 -3.88
N GLU A 104 -11.84 0.77 -4.14
CA GLU A 104 -12.74 0.27 -3.10
C GLU A 104 -12.08 -0.79 -2.22
N ALA A 105 -11.36 -1.75 -2.82
CA ALA A 105 -10.65 -2.79 -2.09
C ALA A 105 -9.49 -2.23 -1.23
N ALA A 106 -8.76 -1.23 -1.75
CA ALA A 106 -7.73 -0.52 -1.00
C ALA A 106 -8.33 0.23 0.19
N LYS A 107 -9.47 0.91 -0.01
CA LYS A 107 -10.21 1.56 1.09
C LYS A 107 -10.68 0.58 2.15
N ASP A 108 -11.14 -0.62 1.76
CA ASP A 108 -11.49 -1.67 2.73
C ASP A 108 -10.28 -2.11 3.56
N CYS A 109 -9.11 -2.25 2.96
CA CYS A 109 -7.87 -2.56 3.68
C CYS A 109 -7.53 -1.45 4.67
N LEU A 110 -7.53 -0.19 4.24
CA LEU A 110 -7.22 0.96 5.10
C LEU A 110 -8.17 1.05 6.29
N ASN A 111 -9.48 0.95 6.06
CA ASN A 111 -10.47 0.97 7.14
C ASN A 111 -10.26 -0.18 8.14
N LYS A 112 -9.90 -1.38 7.65
CA LYS A 112 -9.61 -2.52 8.52
C LYS A 112 -8.35 -2.30 9.34
N ASP A 113 -7.32 -1.71 8.75
CA ASP A 113 -6.06 -1.41 9.43
C ASP A 113 -6.26 -0.34 10.51
N GLU A 114 -7.03 0.71 10.22
CA GLU A 114 -7.43 1.73 11.19
C GLU A 114 -8.23 1.14 12.35
N LEU A 115 -9.21 0.27 12.06
CA LEU A 115 -10.00 -0.42 13.09
C LEU A 115 -9.11 -1.33 13.94
N ALA A 116 -8.21 -2.09 13.32
CA ALA A 116 -7.31 -2.99 14.02
C ALA A 116 -6.35 -2.23 14.94
N LEU A 117 -5.81 -1.11 14.48
CA LEU A 117 -4.96 -0.24 15.28
C LEU A 117 -5.73 0.37 16.46
N ARG A 118 -6.96 0.85 16.23
CA ARG A 118 -7.83 1.42 17.26
C ARG A 118 -8.21 0.39 18.33
N ASP A 119 -8.49 -0.84 17.92
CA ASP A 119 -8.91 -1.92 18.81
C ASP A 119 -7.72 -2.58 19.53
N GLY A 120 -6.49 -2.08 19.29
CA GLY A 120 -5.28 -2.54 19.97
C GLY A 120 -4.88 -3.98 19.60
N LEU A 121 -5.29 -4.46 18.42
CA LEU A 121 -4.96 -5.82 17.97
C LEU A 121 -3.45 -5.96 17.83
N THR A 122 -2.87 -6.82 18.68
CA THR A 122 -1.45 -7.14 18.69
C THR A 122 -1.19 -8.45 17.95
N PHE A 123 -0.63 -8.33 16.75
CA PHE A 123 0.57 -9.04 16.28
C PHE A 123 0.71 -10.59 16.36
N ALA A 124 -0.36 -11.38 16.23
CA ALA A 124 -0.19 -12.85 16.11
C ALA A 124 -0.48 -13.43 14.72
N ASP A 125 -1.58 -13.06 14.04
CA ASP A 125 -2.04 -13.85 12.88
C ASP A 125 -2.11 -13.12 11.52
N ASP A 126 -1.96 -11.78 11.46
CA ASP A 126 -2.22 -11.00 10.22
C ASP A 126 -0.98 -10.25 9.67
N LEU A 127 0.22 -10.61 10.15
CA LEU A 127 1.47 -9.90 9.83
C LEU A 127 2.17 -10.36 8.57
N VAL A 128 1.78 -11.53 8.06
CA VAL A 128 2.36 -12.08 6.83
C VAL A 128 2.25 -11.06 5.69
N HIS A 129 1.19 -10.25 5.70
CA HIS A 129 0.96 -9.18 4.73
C HIS A 129 1.92 -7.99 4.87
N TYR A 130 2.52 -7.78 6.04
CA TYR A 130 3.49 -6.72 6.27
C TYR A 130 4.94 -7.20 6.17
N ASP A 131 5.20 -8.51 6.07
CA ASP A 131 6.55 -9.08 6.08
C ASP A 131 7.48 -8.48 5.01
N PHE A 132 6.98 -8.32 3.79
CA PHE A 132 7.73 -7.66 2.72
C PHE A 132 8.07 -6.20 3.06
N PHE A 133 7.10 -5.45 3.59
CA PHE A 133 7.29 -4.06 3.99
C PHE A 133 8.28 -3.94 5.15
N VAL A 134 8.12 -4.76 6.17
CA VAL A 134 8.99 -4.89 7.35
C VAL A 134 10.43 -5.15 6.93
N LYS A 135 10.66 -6.14 6.08
CA LYS A 135 12.00 -6.50 5.58
C LYS A 135 12.61 -5.41 4.69
N THR A 136 11.81 -4.81 3.81
CA THR A 136 12.30 -3.82 2.82
C THR A 136 12.57 -2.46 3.46
N CYS A 137 11.71 -2.04 4.39
CA CYS A 137 11.81 -0.75 5.06
C CYS A 137 12.52 -0.82 6.41
N MET A 138 13.03 -2.01 6.79
CA MET A 138 13.67 -2.27 8.09
C MET A 138 12.82 -1.79 9.27
N VAL A 139 11.49 -1.90 9.12
CA VAL A 139 10.52 -1.54 10.16
C VAL A 139 10.49 -2.69 11.15
N ILE A 140 10.52 -2.38 12.45
CA ILE A 140 10.27 -3.36 13.50
C ILE A 140 8.92 -4.02 13.20
N PRO A 141 8.84 -5.36 13.02
CA PRO A 141 7.63 -6.04 12.59
C PRO A 141 6.38 -5.51 13.29
N GLU A 142 6.44 -5.42 14.63
CA GLU A 142 5.44 -4.93 15.59
C GLU A 142 4.86 -3.55 15.28
N ASN A 143 5.59 -2.75 14.50
CA ASN A 143 5.18 -1.41 14.08
C ASN A 143 4.58 -1.38 12.67
N GLY A 144 4.58 -2.48 11.92
CA GLY A 144 4.14 -2.52 10.52
C GLY A 144 2.73 -1.97 10.30
N LEU A 145 1.77 -2.37 11.15
CA LEU A 145 0.40 -1.85 11.12
C LEU A 145 0.34 -0.36 11.42
N PHE A 146 1.00 0.07 12.50
CA PHE A 146 1.03 1.48 12.92
C PHE A 146 1.63 2.39 11.85
N VAL A 147 2.76 1.97 11.28
CA VAL A 147 3.46 2.66 10.20
C VAL A 147 2.58 2.76 8.95
N SER A 148 1.97 1.65 8.54
CA SER A 148 1.05 1.62 7.39
C SER A 148 -0.10 2.61 7.57
N VAL A 149 -0.78 2.57 8.72
CA VAL A 149 -1.92 3.45 9.01
C VAL A 149 -1.51 4.92 9.03
N ASN A 150 -0.42 5.26 9.73
CA ASN A 150 0.04 6.64 9.83
C ASN A 150 0.49 7.20 8.48
N PHE A 151 1.26 6.43 7.71
CA PHE A 151 1.72 6.87 6.39
C PHE A 151 0.55 7.04 5.42
N ASN A 152 -0.34 6.04 5.35
CA ASN A 152 -1.47 6.10 4.43
C ASN A 152 -2.47 7.21 4.81
N GLY A 153 -2.55 7.59 6.08
CA GLY A 153 -3.34 8.73 6.56
C GLY A 153 -2.79 10.12 6.20
N LEU A 154 -1.59 10.24 5.64
CA LEU A 154 -1.02 11.53 5.24
C LEU A 154 -1.77 12.18 4.06
N PRO A 155 -1.63 13.49 3.84
CA PRO A 155 -2.07 14.13 2.60
C PRO A 155 -1.42 13.49 1.35
N ALA A 156 -2.14 13.48 0.23
CA ALA A 156 -1.69 12.82 -1.00
C ALA A 156 -0.37 13.40 -1.55
N ASP A 157 -0.16 14.71 -1.43
CA ASP A 157 1.08 15.39 -1.83
C ASP A 157 2.28 14.96 -0.99
N CYS A 158 2.07 14.67 0.30
CA CYS A 158 3.10 14.12 1.18
C CYS A 158 3.52 12.71 0.72
N ARG A 159 2.54 11.84 0.46
CA ARG A 159 2.80 10.47 -0.02
C ARG A 159 3.44 10.47 -1.40
N GLN A 160 2.97 11.33 -2.31
CA GLN A 160 3.55 11.50 -3.64
C GLN A 160 5.01 11.95 -3.58
N THR A 161 5.33 12.92 -2.72
CA THR A 161 6.72 13.37 -2.50
C THR A 161 7.58 12.21 -2.01
N PHE A 162 7.08 11.42 -1.06
CA PHE A 162 7.80 10.26 -0.54
C PHE A 162 8.07 9.22 -1.62
N PHE A 163 7.05 8.85 -2.40
CA PHE A 163 7.22 7.89 -3.50
C PHE A 163 8.24 8.38 -4.53
N ALA A 164 8.13 9.64 -4.96
CA ALA A 164 9.07 10.21 -5.92
C ALA A 164 10.53 10.12 -5.44
N LEU A 165 10.80 10.56 -4.21
CA LEU A 165 12.18 10.67 -3.71
C LEU A 165 12.76 9.33 -3.20
N PHE A 166 11.97 8.53 -2.50
CA PHE A 166 12.49 7.35 -1.78
C PHE A 166 12.21 6.03 -2.50
N ILE A 167 11.09 5.90 -3.21
CA ILE A 167 10.72 4.67 -3.90
C ILE A 167 11.18 4.71 -5.36
N ASP A 168 11.02 5.85 -6.02
CA ASP A 168 11.31 6.04 -7.44
C ASP A 168 12.71 6.60 -7.68
N HIS A 169 13.44 6.89 -6.59
CA HIS A 169 14.79 7.44 -6.57
C HIS A 169 14.97 8.68 -7.45
N ARG A 170 13.92 9.50 -7.57
CA ARG A 170 13.98 10.78 -8.30
C ARG A 170 14.84 11.75 -7.53
N SER A 171 15.61 12.53 -8.27
CA SER A 171 16.29 13.70 -7.75
C SER A 171 15.30 14.79 -7.36
N ILE A 172 15.75 15.72 -6.50
CA ILE A 172 14.96 16.91 -6.14
C ILE A 172 14.60 17.72 -7.39
N ALA A 173 15.52 17.83 -8.36
CA ALA A 173 15.29 18.54 -9.61
C ALA A 173 14.13 17.92 -10.42
N GLU A 174 14.11 16.59 -10.58
CA GLU A 174 13.01 15.89 -11.24
C GLU A 174 11.68 16.08 -10.48
N ALA A 175 11.70 16.01 -9.15
CA ALA A 175 10.50 16.24 -8.33
C ALA A 175 9.94 17.67 -8.50
N LEU A 176 10.81 18.67 -8.66
CA LEU A 176 10.42 20.05 -8.95
C LEU A 176 9.79 20.17 -10.35
N GLU A 177 10.39 19.51 -11.35
CA GLU A 177 9.87 19.46 -12.73
C GLU A 177 8.50 18.76 -12.83
N MET A 178 8.26 17.75 -12.00
CA MET A 178 6.97 17.08 -11.86
C MET A 178 5.87 17.96 -11.22
N GLY A 179 6.22 19.15 -10.72
CA GLY A 179 5.26 20.08 -10.13
C GLY A 179 4.83 19.70 -8.71
N LEU A 180 5.63 18.93 -7.98
CA LEU A 180 5.33 18.52 -6.60
C LEU A 180 5.41 19.67 -5.57
N GLY A 181 5.82 20.86 -6.01
CA GLY A 181 5.91 22.08 -5.21
C GLY A 181 7.36 22.53 -5.01
N PRO A 182 7.58 23.70 -4.39
CA PRO A 182 8.93 24.23 -4.16
C PRO A 182 9.75 23.33 -3.23
N GLU A 183 11.08 23.43 -3.28
CA GLU A 183 12.00 22.57 -2.52
C GLU A 183 11.68 22.50 -1.01
N GLU A 184 11.34 23.64 -0.40
CA GLU A 184 10.97 23.67 1.03
C GLU A 184 9.72 22.83 1.33
N ARG A 185 8.75 22.81 0.42
CA ARG A 185 7.56 21.95 0.54
C ARG A 185 7.96 20.48 0.37
N LEU A 186 8.84 20.15 -0.58
CA LEU A 186 9.34 18.79 -0.76
C LEU A 186 10.04 18.28 0.50
N ARG A 187 10.91 19.11 1.09
CA ARG A 187 11.60 18.81 2.35
C ARG A 187 10.61 18.55 3.48
N HIS A 188 9.62 19.43 3.66
CA HIS A 188 8.61 19.28 4.70
C HIS A 188 7.75 18.02 4.50
N ASN A 189 7.32 17.76 3.27
CA ASN A 189 6.51 16.59 2.92
C ASN A 189 7.29 15.29 3.09
N ALA A 190 8.55 15.25 2.65
CA ALA A 190 9.45 14.12 2.83
C ALA A 190 9.70 13.83 4.31
N GLN A 191 9.97 14.87 5.12
CA GLN A 191 10.17 14.71 6.56
C GLN A 191 8.92 14.13 7.24
N ARG A 192 7.74 14.68 6.97
CA ARG A 192 6.48 14.17 7.54
C ARG A 192 6.20 12.72 7.16
N ALA A 193 6.54 12.35 5.93
CA ALA A 193 6.39 10.98 5.46
C ALA A 193 7.39 10.02 6.12
N LEU A 194 8.64 10.44 6.30
CA LEU A 194 9.65 9.69 7.04
C LEU A 194 9.27 9.55 8.52
N ASP A 195 8.77 10.60 9.16
CA ASP A 195 8.32 10.57 10.56
C ASP A 195 7.17 9.56 10.73
N ALA A 196 6.18 9.59 9.84
CA ALA A 196 5.09 8.61 9.83
C ALA A 196 5.62 7.18 9.59
N ALA A 197 6.58 7.02 8.67
CA ALA A 197 7.20 5.74 8.34
C ALA A 197 8.08 5.17 9.47
N ALA A 198 8.73 6.04 10.22
CA ALA A 198 9.55 5.70 11.38
C ALA A 198 8.72 5.47 12.66
N GLY A 199 7.40 5.69 12.58
CA GLY A 199 6.53 5.67 13.75
C GLY A 199 6.78 6.80 14.74
N ILE A 200 7.41 7.89 14.30
CA ILE A 200 7.65 9.10 15.08
C ILE A 200 6.44 10.02 14.86
N SER A 201 5.34 9.75 15.57
CA SER A 201 4.18 10.64 15.54
C SER A 201 4.33 11.72 16.62
N PRO A 202 4.08 13.01 16.33
CA PRO A 202 3.99 14.05 17.36
C PRO A 202 2.74 13.90 18.27
N ARG A 203 1.86 12.91 17.99
CA ARG A 203 0.63 12.64 18.75
C ARG A 203 0.58 11.25 19.42
N SER A 204 1.60 10.42 19.22
CA SER A 204 1.69 9.12 19.89
C SER A 204 2.80 9.20 20.93
N PRO A 205 2.65 8.59 22.13
CA PRO A 205 3.79 8.34 22.99
C PRO A 205 4.84 7.64 22.13
N SER A 206 6.08 8.11 22.19
CA SER A 206 7.16 7.40 21.49
C SER A 206 7.12 5.93 21.92
N TRP A 207 7.51 4.98 21.05
CA TRP A 207 7.63 3.58 21.48
C TRP A 207 8.55 3.42 22.72
N ARG A 208 9.43 4.41 22.96
CA ARG A 208 10.22 4.55 24.18
C ARG A 208 9.36 4.82 25.41
N GLU A 209 8.31 5.63 25.31
CA GLU A 209 7.33 5.87 26.38
C GLU A 209 6.44 4.65 26.66
N VAL A 210 6.26 3.74 25.68
CA VAL A 210 5.52 2.49 25.87
C VAL A 210 6.41 1.37 26.44
N GLN A 211 7.73 1.46 26.27
CA GLN A 211 8.70 0.48 26.80
C GLN A 211 9.17 0.77 28.24
N ASP A 212 8.88 1.95 28.80
CA ASP A 212 9.60 2.46 29.98
C ASP A 212 9.20 1.88 31.35
N ASP A 213 8.31 0.88 31.43
CA ASP A 213 7.94 0.27 32.72
C ASP A 213 8.27 -1.22 32.88
N THR A 214 8.74 -1.94 31.84
CA THR A 214 8.97 -3.41 31.98
C THR A 214 10.20 -4.00 31.30
N ILE A 215 10.88 -3.28 30.41
CA ILE A 215 12.03 -3.84 29.67
C ILE A 215 13.22 -2.92 29.87
N GLY A 216 14.20 -3.37 30.67
CA GLY A 216 15.47 -2.67 30.83
C GLY A 216 16.17 -2.43 29.49
N PRO A 217 17.12 -1.48 29.44
CA PRO A 217 17.78 -1.09 28.19
C PRO A 217 18.33 -2.30 27.43
N TRP A 218 18.22 -2.29 26.10
CA TRP A 218 18.65 -3.41 25.24
C TRP A 218 20.13 -3.81 25.41
N TRP A 219 20.99 -2.87 25.85
CA TRP A 219 22.39 -3.14 26.18
C TRP A 219 22.60 -3.82 27.54
N ALA A 220 21.56 -3.94 28.37
CA ALA A 220 21.59 -4.69 29.62
C ALA A 220 21.19 -6.17 29.43
N GLN A 221 20.94 -6.62 28.19
CA GLN A 221 20.62 -8.02 27.87
C GLN A 221 21.85 -8.84 27.45
N ASP A 222 23.00 -8.21 27.24
CA ASP A 222 24.25 -8.89 26.84
C ASP A 222 24.88 -9.72 27.98
N ASP A 223 24.49 -9.49 29.24
CA ASP A 223 25.00 -10.25 30.39
C ASP A 223 24.29 -11.61 30.60
N ALA A 224 23.25 -11.94 29.81
CA ALA A 224 22.45 -13.16 30.01
C ALA A 224 22.97 -14.39 29.24
N PHE A 225 23.99 -14.25 28.40
CA PHE A 225 24.50 -15.35 27.56
C PHE A 225 25.85 -15.93 28.00
N ASP A 226 26.50 -15.39 29.02
CA ASP A 226 27.73 -15.92 29.60
C ASP A 226 27.46 -16.75 30.87
N GLU A 227 26.72 -17.85 30.75
CA GLU A 227 26.80 -18.92 31.76
C GLU A 227 27.94 -19.88 31.40
N PRO A 228 28.99 -20.03 32.23
CA PRO A 228 30.04 -21.01 31.98
C PRO A 228 29.46 -22.42 32.13
N ALA A 229 29.69 -23.26 31.12
CA ALA A 229 29.33 -24.67 31.09
C ALA A 229 29.77 -25.36 32.40
N LYS A 230 28.80 -25.81 33.19
CA LYS A 230 29.06 -26.67 34.34
C LYS A 230 29.37 -28.07 33.84
N ASP A 231 30.63 -28.46 34.02
CA ASP A 231 31.12 -29.84 33.92
C ASP A 231 30.20 -30.80 34.69
N GLN A 232 29.70 -31.82 34.00
CA GLN A 232 29.09 -32.98 34.62
C GLN A 232 30.17 -34.04 34.84
N SER A 233 30.47 -34.30 36.11
CA SER A 233 31.18 -35.49 36.59
C SER A 233 30.31 -36.24 37.58
#